data_AF-A0A966CFN4-F1
#
_entry.id   AF-A0A966CFN4-F1
#
_cell.length_a   1.000
_cell.length_b   1.000
_cell.length_c   1.000
_cell.angle_alpha   90.00
_cell.angle_beta   90.00
_cell.angle_gamma   90.00
#
_symmetry.space_group_name_H-M   'P 1'
#
loop_
_entity.id
_entity.type
_entity.pdbx_description
1 polymer ?
#
loop_
_entity_poly.entity_id
_entity_poly.type
_entity_poly.pdbx_seq_one_letter_code
_entity_poly.pdbx_strand_id
1 'polypeptide(L)'
;MTKKSNKKIKIDRDNSYFLLNFFWAAGLANKSKALTEGDIVKYGGFEGAGNFASTGGWSLSKTQPMDYYAKSELIPMTAEQESLVQKVASNIYRPCCDNSTAFPDCNHGMALLSVLQLLASNGATDKEMYEAGKYFNAFWFPGNYYDLALYFKKSQKKSFKDIPGEVILGKDYSSASGWSKVKQWLADKGIIEQPPKQGGSCGV
;
A
#
# COMPACT_ATOMS: atom_id res chain seq x y z
N MET A 1 13.29 -9.13 19.49
CA MET A 1 12.03 -9.65 20.07
C MET A 1 12.03 -11.17 19.94
N THR A 2 11.85 -11.96 21.00
CA THR A 2 11.97 -13.45 20.98
C THR A 2 10.69 -14.19 21.33
N LYS A 3 9.58 -13.50 21.61
CA LYS A 3 8.28 -14.12 21.92
C LYS A 3 7.27 -13.85 20.81
N LYS A 4 6.65 -14.92 20.29
CA LYS A 4 5.52 -14.85 19.36
C LYS A 4 4.34 -14.14 20.03
N SER A 5 3.51 -13.45 19.24
CA SER A 5 2.29 -12.78 19.72
C SER A 5 1.13 -13.05 18.77
N ASN A 6 -0.05 -13.27 19.35
CA ASN A 6 -1.31 -13.36 18.60
C ASN A 6 -2.09 -12.04 18.62
N LYS A 7 -1.47 -10.95 19.10
CA LYS A 7 -2.11 -9.63 19.10
C LYS A 7 -2.22 -9.13 17.67
N LYS A 8 -3.41 -8.64 17.30
CA LYS A 8 -3.63 -8.00 16.01
C LYS A 8 -2.77 -6.74 15.89
N ILE A 9 -2.23 -6.51 14.70
CA ILE A 9 -1.56 -5.26 14.35
C ILE A 9 -2.64 -4.19 14.23
N LYS A 10 -2.46 -3.07 14.95
CA LYS A 10 -3.33 -1.90 14.87
C LYS A 10 -2.51 -0.76 14.28
N ILE A 11 -2.98 -0.18 13.18
CA ILE A 11 -2.43 1.07 12.66
C ILE A 11 -3.19 2.26 13.26
N ASP A 12 -2.46 3.29 13.65
CA ASP A 12 -2.99 4.58 14.06
C ASP A 12 -2.02 5.70 13.64
N ARG A 13 -2.30 6.91 14.09
CA ARG A 13 -1.52 8.10 13.73
C ARG A 13 -0.10 8.08 14.31
N ASP A 14 0.09 7.42 15.45
CA ASP A 14 1.35 7.46 16.20
C ASP A 14 2.33 6.41 15.65
N ASN A 15 1.81 5.33 15.07
CA ASN A 15 2.62 4.22 14.56
C ASN A 15 2.66 4.07 13.05
N SER A 16 1.90 4.86 12.27
CA SER A 16 1.78 4.69 10.81
C SER A 16 3.13 4.71 10.09
N TYR A 17 4.04 5.61 10.49
CA TYR A 17 5.38 5.74 9.91
C TYR A 17 6.28 4.55 10.26
N PHE A 18 6.19 4.05 11.49
CA PHE A 18 6.90 2.83 11.89
C PHE A 18 6.39 1.63 11.09
N LEU A 19 5.06 1.45 11.00
CA LEU A 19 4.47 0.35 10.26
C LEU A 19 4.79 0.41 8.75
N LEU A 20 4.85 1.60 8.15
CA LEU A 20 5.29 1.77 6.77
C LEU A 20 6.69 1.17 6.57
N ASN A 21 7.67 1.57 7.38
CA ASN A 21 9.05 1.10 7.25
C ASN A 21 9.19 -0.39 7.62
N PHE A 22 8.46 -0.85 8.63
CA PHE A 22 8.43 -2.25 9.04
C PHE A 22 7.92 -3.14 7.91
N PHE A 23 6.75 -2.82 7.33
CA PHE A 23 6.17 -3.60 6.25
C PHE A 23 6.92 -3.43 4.94
N TRP A 24 7.56 -2.29 4.70
CA TRP A 24 8.47 -2.13 3.57
C TRP A 24 9.63 -3.12 3.66
N ALA A 25 10.34 -3.17 4.80
CA ALA A 25 11.43 -4.11 5.00
C ALA A 25 10.97 -5.57 4.95
N ALA A 26 9.82 -5.88 5.57
CA ALA A 26 9.22 -7.22 5.52
C ALA A 26 8.86 -7.62 4.08
N GLY A 27 8.26 -6.73 3.30
CA GLY A 27 7.91 -6.95 1.90
C GLY A 27 9.14 -7.20 1.05
N LEU A 28 10.14 -6.31 1.12
CA LEU A 28 11.39 -6.45 0.37
C LEU A 28 12.07 -7.80 0.65
N ALA A 29 12.12 -8.21 1.92
CA ALA A 29 12.82 -9.44 2.31
C ALA A 29 12.01 -10.72 2.05
N ASN A 30 10.68 -10.63 1.95
CA ASN A 30 9.80 -11.78 1.83
C ASN A 30 9.85 -12.40 0.43
N LYS A 31 10.25 -13.66 0.34
CA LYS A 31 10.20 -14.44 -0.88
C LYS A 31 8.75 -14.67 -1.28
N SER A 32 8.34 -14.13 -2.42
CA SER A 32 6.99 -14.25 -2.98
C SER A 32 7.01 -14.15 -4.49
N LYS A 33 6.00 -14.73 -5.15
CA LYS A 33 5.92 -14.68 -6.62
C LYS A 33 5.79 -13.26 -7.15
N ALA A 34 5.13 -12.37 -6.40
CA ALA A 34 5.04 -10.95 -6.74
C ALA A 34 6.42 -10.29 -6.94
N LEU A 35 7.46 -10.76 -6.24
CA LEU A 35 8.82 -10.22 -6.33
C LEU A 35 9.73 -11.00 -7.28
N THR A 36 9.47 -12.27 -7.54
CA THR A 36 10.34 -13.09 -8.41
C THR A 36 9.81 -13.22 -9.84
N GLU A 37 8.51 -13.02 -10.04
CA GLU A 37 7.80 -13.24 -11.31
C GLU A 37 6.84 -12.08 -11.65
N GLY A 38 6.54 -11.20 -10.69
CA GLY A 38 5.54 -10.13 -10.83
C GLY A 38 6.02 -8.88 -11.58
N ASP A 39 5.23 -7.80 -11.48
CA ASP A 39 5.41 -6.58 -12.28
C ASP A 39 6.79 -5.93 -12.08
N ILE A 40 7.37 -6.02 -10.89
CA ILE A 40 8.72 -5.47 -10.62
C ILE A 40 9.79 -6.16 -11.48
N VAL A 41 9.70 -7.48 -11.69
CA VAL A 41 10.60 -8.23 -12.58
C VAL A 41 10.21 -8.05 -14.04
N LYS A 42 8.92 -8.00 -14.34
CA LYS A 42 8.42 -7.75 -15.70
C LYS A 42 8.92 -6.41 -16.27
N TYR A 43 8.93 -5.35 -15.47
CA TYR A 43 9.30 -4.00 -15.91
C TYR A 43 10.78 -3.68 -15.69
N GLY A 44 11.43 -4.24 -14.68
CA GLY A 44 12.86 -4.00 -14.41
C GLY A 44 13.81 -5.10 -14.89
N GLY A 45 13.31 -6.30 -15.18
CA GLY A 45 14.14 -7.50 -15.16
C GLY A 45 14.62 -7.83 -13.74
N PHE A 46 15.27 -8.99 -13.57
CA PHE A 46 15.85 -9.34 -12.26
C PHE A 46 16.97 -8.38 -11.86
N GLU A 47 17.83 -8.01 -12.81
CA GLU A 47 18.94 -7.08 -12.57
C GLU A 47 18.45 -5.64 -12.31
N GLY A 48 17.41 -5.19 -13.00
CA GLY A 48 16.86 -3.84 -12.81
C GLY A 48 15.85 -3.73 -11.66
N ALA A 49 15.46 -4.84 -11.02
CA ALA A 49 14.63 -4.80 -9.82
C ALA A 49 15.27 -3.97 -8.68
N GLY A 50 16.61 -3.86 -8.66
CA GLY A 50 17.35 -3.01 -7.71
C GLY A 50 17.25 -1.50 -7.95
N ASN A 51 16.70 -1.06 -9.09
CA ASN A 51 16.64 0.35 -9.46
C ASN A 51 15.34 1.05 -9.03
N PHE A 52 14.39 0.32 -8.45
CA PHE A 52 13.12 0.89 -7.98
C PHE A 52 13.28 1.54 -6.61
N ALA A 53 12.41 2.51 -6.30
CA ALA A 53 12.44 3.21 -5.01
C ALA A 53 12.21 2.26 -3.83
N SER A 54 11.43 1.19 -4.02
CA SER A 54 11.21 0.14 -3.02
C SER A 54 12.44 -0.71 -2.73
N THR A 55 13.46 -0.72 -3.59
CA THR A 55 14.67 -1.56 -3.45
C THR A 55 15.90 -0.67 -3.29
N GLY A 56 16.35 -0.02 -4.36
CA GLY A 56 17.52 0.86 -4.36
C GLY A 56 17.39 2.07 -3.43
N GLY A 57 16.16 2.50 -3.12
CA GLY A 57 15.89 3.56 -2.14
C GLY A 57 15.94 3.12 -0.67
N TRP A 58 16.12 1.83 -0.38
CA TRP A 58 16.13 1.32 0.99
C TRP A 58 17.50 1.53 1.66
N SER A 59 17.61 2.54 2.53
CA SER A 59 18.88 2.93 3.18
C SER A 59 19.11 2.32 4.57
N LEU A 60 18.19 1.49 5.07
CA LEU A 60 18.27 0.91 6.42
C LEU A 60 19.15 -0.36 6.51
N SER A 61 19.56 -0.93 5.37
CA SER A 61 20.32 -2.18 5.32
C SER A 61 21.79 -1.99 5.69
N LYS A 62 22.40 -3.02 6.31
CA LYS A 62 23.85 -3.05 6.58
C LYS A 62 24.69 -3.30 5.33
N THR A 63 24.09 -3.93 4.33
CA THR A 63 24.70 -4.27 3.03
C THR A 63 23.77 -3.79 1.92
N GLN A 64 23.95 -4.25 0.67
CA GLN A 64 23.12 -3.78 -0.43
C GLN A 64 21.66 -4.24 -0.24
N PRO A 65 20.65 -3.41 -0.57
CA PRO A 65 19.24 -3.80 -0.46
C PRO A 65 18.91 -5.12 -1.16
N MET A 66 19.52 -5.35 -2.33
CA MET A 66 19.34 -6.58 -3.11
C MET A 66 19.90 -7.83 -2.42
N ASP A 67 20.77 -7.70 -1.40
CA ASP A 67 21.22 -8.84 -0.60
C ASP A 67 20.11 -9.43 0.28
N TYR A 68 19.01 -8.70 0.47
CA TYR A 68 17.84 -9.11 1.25
C TYR A 68 16.63 -9.41 0.37
N TYR A 69 16.60 -8.88 -0.86
CA TYR A 69 15.47 -8.96 -1.78
C TYR A 69 14.99 -10.41 -2.00
N ALA A 70 13.72 -10.67 -1.67
CA ALA A 70 13.05 -11.96 -1.84
C ALA A 70 13.84 -13.17 -1.27
N LYS A 71 14.65 -12.97 -0.22
CA LYS A 71 15.60 -13.96 0.29
C LYS A 71 15.06 -14.84 1.41
N SER A 72 14.05 -14.36 2.14
CA SER A 72 13.55 -15.00 3.36
C SER A 72 12.09 -15.40 3.21
N GLU A 73 11.74 -16.60 3.66
CA GLU A 73 10.34 -17.05 3.72
C GLU A 73 9.69 -16.53 5.02
N LEU A 74 9.51 -15.21 5.12
CA LEU A 74 8.96 -14.54 6.31
C LEU A 74 7.46 -14.78 6.46
N ILE A 75 6.74 -14.77 5.34
CA ILE A 75 5.29 -14.94 5.24
C ILE A 75 5.05 -16.06 4.22
N PRO A 76 5.17 -17.34 4.63
CA PRO A 76 4.90 -18.46 3.73
C PRO A 76 3.43 -18.45 3.30
N MET A 77 3.18 -18.68 2.02
CA MET A 77 1.83 -18.67 1.42
C MET A 77 1.63 -19.86 0.49
N THR A 78 0.40 -20.35 0.39
CA THR A 78 -0.01 -21.31 -0.64
C THR A 78 -0.19 -20.64 -2.00
N ALA A 79 -0.33 -21.44 -3.07
CA ALA A 79 -0.57 -20.92 -4.41
C ALA A 79 -1.88 -20.12 -4.52
N GLU A 80 -2.91 -20.54 -3.77
CA GLU A 80 -4.21 -19.86 -3.69
C GLU A 80 -4.07 -18.51 -2.98
N GLN A 81 -3.29 -18.45 -1.90
CA GLN A 81 -3.02 -17.20 -1.17
C GLN A 81 -2.21 -16.22 -2.02
N GLU A 82 -1.18 -16.68 -2.73
CA GLU A 82 -0.42 -15.84 -3.69
C GLU A 82 -1.33 -15.29 -4.79
N SER A 83 -2.23 -16.12 -5.32
CA SER A 83 -3.19 -15.73 -6.36
C SER A 83 -4.22 -14.71 -5.83
N LEU A 84 -4.67 -14.86 -4.59
CA LEU A 84 -5.53 -13.88 -3.92
C LEU A 84 -4.81 -12.54 -3.74
N VAL A 85 -3.55 -12.56 -3.28
CA VAL A 85 -2.73 -11.35 -3.15
C VAL A 85 -2.57 -10.66 -4.50
N GLN A 86 -2.22 -11.40 -5.56
CA GLN A 86 -2.08 -10.84 -6.90
C GLN A 86 -3.39 -10.20 -7.38
N LYS A 87 -4.53 -10.88 -7.21
CA LYS A 87 -5.86 -10.36 -7.58
C LYS A 87 -6.15 -9.03 -6.87
N VAL A 88 -5.97 -8.99 -5.55
CA VAL A 88 -6.30 -7.80 -4.75
C VAL A 88 -5.31 -6.67 -5.01
N ALA A 89 -4.00 -6.95 -4.97
CA ALA A 89 -2.95 -5.96 -5.16
C ALA A 89 -3.00 -5.29 -6.55
N SER A 90 -3.45 -6.02 -7.59
CA SER A 90 -3.63 -5.48 -8.94
C SER A 90 -4.72 -4.40 -9.02
N ASN A 91 -5.64 -4.37 -8.06
CA ASN A 91 -6.78 -3.45 -8.03
C ASN A 91 -6.63 -2.32 -7.00
N ILE A 92 -5.53 -2.30 -6.23
CA ILE A 92 -5.27 -1.28 -5.22
C ILE A 92 -4.21 -0.30 -5.71
N TYR A 93 -4.55 0.98 -5.74
CA TYR A 93 -3.69 2.09 -6.14
C TYR A 93 -3.30 2.97 -4.96
N ARG A 94 -2.27 3.81 -5.18
CA ARG A 94 -1.74 4.77 -4.21
C ARG A 94 -1.66 6.14 -4.86
N PRO A 95 -2.05 7.25 -4.19
CA PRO A 95 -2.30 8.52 -4.86
C PRO A 95 -1.03 9.27 -5.28
N CYS A 96 0.14 8.64 -5.17
CA CYS A 96 1.43 9.14 -5.62
C CYS A 96 1.77 8.76 -7.07
N CYS A 97 1.15 7.73 -7.66
CA CYS A 97 1.41 7.28 -9.03
C CYS A 97 0.20 6.53 -9.62
N ASP A 98 0.29 6.09 -10.88
CA ASP A 98 -0.76 5.30 -11.54
C ASP A 98 -0.47 3.79 -11.57
N ASN A 99 0.52 3.34 -10.80
CA ASN A 99 0.85 1.92 -10.63
C ASN A 99 0.00 1.30 -9.52
N SER A 100 -0.39 0.03 -9.71
CA SER A 100 -1.10 -0.74 -8.68
C SER A 100 -0.13 -1.25 -7.60
N THR A 101 -0.65 -1.93 -6.59
CA THR A 101 0.14 -2.58 -5.52
C THR A 101 0.78 -3.87 -5.98
N ALA A 102 0.29 -4.46 -7.07
CA ALA A 102 0.97 -5.58 -7.73
C ALA A 102 2.33 -5.17 -8.33
N PHE A 103 2.54 -3.87 -8.57
CA PHE A 103 3.86 -3.31 -8.87
C PHE A 103 4.41 -2.59 -7.62
N PRO A 104 5.17 -3.28 -6.75
CA PRO A 104 5.72 -2.71 -5.52
C PRO A 104 6.98 -1.89 -5.80
N ASP A 105 6.88 -0.85 -6.63
CA ASP A 105 7.96 0.01 -7.12
C ASP A 105 8.44 1.08 -6.12
N CYS A 106 7.66 1.34 -5.08
CA CYS A 106 7.93 2.30 -4.01
C CYS A 106 7.75 1.67 -2.63
N ASN A 107 8.28 2.33 -1.59
CA ASN A 107 8.14 1.90 -0.21
C ASN A 107 6.67 1.64 0.20
N HIS A 108 5.73 2.50 -0.21
CA HIS A 108 4.30 2.32 0.07
C HIS A 108 3.70 1.11 -0.66
N GLY A 109 4.08 0.87 -1.91
CA GLY A 109 3.64 -0.30 -2.68
C GLY A 109 4.14 -1.60 -2.08
N MET A 110 5.44 -1.65 -1.76
CA MET A 110 6.07 -2.80 -1.11
C MET A 110 5.48 -3.07 0.29
N ALA A 111 5.27 -2.02 1.09
CA ALA A 111 4.67 -2.14 2.41
C ALA A 111 3.23 -2.66 2.33
N LEU A 112 2.41 -2.10 1.44
CA LEU A 112 1.02 -2.56 1.29
C LEU A 112 0.96 -3.99 0.76
N LEU A 113 1.83 -4.37 -0.18
CA LEU A 113 1.95 -5.75 -0.64
C LEU A 113 2.25 -6.69 0.54
N SER A 114 3.19 -6.34 1.43
CA SER A 114 3.50 -7.15 2.62
C SER A 114 2.31 -7.29 3.58
N VAL A 115 1.53 -6.22 3.78
CA VAL A 115 0.29 -6.27 4.57
C VAL A 115 -0.71 -7.26 3.95
N LEU A 116 -0.90 -7.21 2.64
CA LEU A 116 -1.80 -8.11 1.91
C LEU A 116 -1.34 -9.57 2.00
N GLN A 117 -0.04 -9.82 1.87
CA GLN A 117 0.56 -11.15 2.05
C GLN A 117 0.33 -11.67 3.47
N LEU A 118 0.55 -10.84 4.48
CA LEU A 118 0.31 -11.21 5.88
C LEU A 118 -1.17 -11.56 6.11
N LEU A 119 -2.10 -10.77 5.57
CA LEU A 119 -3.54 -11.03 5.67
C LEU A 119 -3.92 -12.35 4.99
N ALA A 120 -3.48 -12.57 3.75
CA ALA A 120 -3.77 -13.80 3.01
C ALA A 120 -3.21 -15.03 3.72
N SER A 121 -1.97 -14.96 4.24
CA SER A 121 -1.36 -16.05 5.02
C SER A 121 -2.15 -16.43 6.28
N ASN A 122 -2.89 -15.47 6.84
CA ASN A 122 -3.78 -15.67 7.99
C ASN A 122 -5.23 -16.02 7.59
N GLY A 123 -5.49 -16.30 6.31
CA GLY A 123 -6.79 -16.73 5.81
C GLY A 123 -7.81 -15.61 5.61
N ALA A 124 -7.37 -14.35 5.49
CA ALA A 124 -8.26 -13.24 5.19
C ALA A 124 -8.91 -13.38 3.80
N THR A 125 -10.14 -12.91 3.69
CA THR A 125 -10.88 -12.78 2.43
C THR A 125 -10.42 -11.54 1.63
N ASP A 126 -10.74 -11.48 0.34
CA ASP A 126 -10.45 -10.28 -0.47
C ASP A 126 -11.10 -9.02 0.11
N LYS A 127 -12.34 -9.12 0.57
CA LYS A 127 -13.06 -8.01 1.23
C LYS A 127 -12.31 -7.47 2.45
N GLU A 128 -11.77 -8.35 3.31
CA GLU A 128 -10.98 -7.93 4.48
C GLU A 128 -9.65 -7.29 4.06
N MET A 129 -9.04 -7.78 2.98
CA MET A 129 -7.82 -7.21 2.42
C MET A 129 -8.05 -5.80 1.84
N TYR A 130 -9.15 -5.57 1.12
CA TYR A 130 -9.53 -4.24 0.66
C TYR A 130 -9.85 -3.29 1.81
N GLU A 131 -10.58 -3.75 2.84
CA GLU A 131 -10.87 -2.89 3.99
C GLU A 131 -9.60 -2.52 4.75
N ALA A 132 -8.67 -3.47 4.95
CA ALA A 132 -7.38 -3.17 5.55
C ALA A 132 -6.59 -2.17 4.69
N GLY A 133 -6.48 -2.41 3.38
CA GLY A 133 -5.75 -1.54 2.47
C GLY A 133 -6.30 -0.10 2.46
N LYS A 134 -7.62 0.07 2.58
CA LYS A 134 -8.30 1.36 2.66
C LYS A 134 -7.81 2.16 3.87
N TYR A 135 -7.71 1.54 5.05
CA TYR A 135 -7.23 2.24 6.24
C TYR A 135 -5.72 2.44 6.22
N PHE A 136 -4.94 1.45 5.76
CA PHE A 136 -3.48 1.63 5.64
C PHE A 136 -3.15 2.81 4.73
N ASN A 137 -3.75 2.88 3.54
CA ASN A 137 -3.58 4.04 2.66
C ASN A 137 -4.12 5.33 3.28
N ALA A 138 -5.23 5.31 4.01
CA ALA A 138 -5.72 6.52 4.69
C ALA A 138 -4.74 7.07 5.74
N PHE A 139 -4.02 6.19 6.45
CA PHE A 139 -3.00 6.61 7.41
C PHE A 139 -1.67 7.02 6.77
N TRP A 140 -1.32 6.43 5.62
CA TRP A 140 -0.09 6.77 4.89
C TRP A 140 -0.25 7.97 3.94
N PHE A 141 -1.47 8.25 3.47
CA PHE A 141 -1.81 9.36 2.58
C PHE A 141 -2.97 10.21 3.15
N PRO A 142 -2.83 10.78 4.36
CA PRO A 142 -3.95 11.39 5.08
C PRO A 142 -4.59 12.56 4.33
N GLY A 143 -3.80 13.40 3.65
CA GLY A 143 -4.31 14.50 2.84
C GLY A 143 -5.14 14.02 1.65
N ASN A 144 -4.63 13.07 0.89
CA ASN A 144 -5.33 12.52 -0.27
C ASN A 144 -6.63 11.83 0.13
N TYR A 145 -6.60 11.03 1.20
CA TYR A 145 -7.78 10.32 1.66
C TYR A 145 -8.80 11.24 2.35
N TYR A 146 -8.37 12.39 2.87
CA TYR A 146 -9.28 13.46 3.28
C TYR A 146 -10.05 14.02 2.09
N ASP A 147 -9.37 14.35 0.99
CA ASP A 147 -10.01 14.81 -0.25
C ASP A 147 -11.01 13.78 -0.78
N LEU A 148 -10.62 12.50 -0.85
CA LEU A 148 -11.50 11.41 -1.27
C LEU A 148 -12.73 11.31 -0.36
N ALA A 149 -12.55 11.34 0.96
CA ALA A 149 -13.66 11.31 1.91
C ALA A 149 -14.64 12.48 1.71
N LEU A 150 -14.12 13.70 1.49
CA LEU A 150 -14.94 14.88 1.20
C LEU A 150 -15.69 14.73 -0.12
N TYR A 151 -15.03 14.25 -1.16
CA TYR A 151 -15.66 14.02 -2.45
C TYR A 151 -16.85 13.06 -2.33
N PHE A 152 -16.67 11.89 -1.72
CA PHE A 152 -17.76 10.92 -1.54
C PHE A 152 -18.89 11.47 -0.66
N LYS A 153 -18.56 12.22 0.39
CA LYS A 153 -19.56 12.86 1.25
C LYS A 153 -20.39 13.90 0.48
N LYS A 154 -19.77 14.69 -0.39
CA LYS A 154 -20.42 15.79 -1.10
C LYS A 154 -21.19 15.31 -2.34
N SER A 155 -20.58 14.43 -3.14
CA SER A 155 -21.14 13.91 -4.39
C SER A 155 -22.12 12.75 -4.20
N GLN A 156 -21.88 11.85 -3.25
CA GLN A 156 -22.63 10.59 -3.09
C GLN A 156 -23.30 10.44 -1.72
N LYS A 157 -23.16 11.42 -0.82
CA LYS A 157 -23.68 11.36 0.56
C LYS A 157 -23.21 10.15 1.37
N LYS A 158 -22.04 9.58 1.02
CA LYS A 158 -21.42 8.46 1.73
C LYS A 158 -20.35 8.96 2.71
N SER A 159 -20.37 8.45 3.94
CA SER A 159 -19.27 8.68 4.88
C SER A 159 -18.11 7.73 4.60
N PHE A 160 -16.88 8.06 5.03
CA PHE A 160 -15.68 7.28 4.70
C PHE A 160 -15.80 5.79 5.04
N LYS A 161 -16.39 5.47 6.20
CA LYS A 161 -16.62 4.08 6.63
C LYS A 161 -17.55 3.30 5.70
N ASP A 162 -18.45 3.97 4.99
CA ASP A 162 -19.48 3.34 4.15
C ASP A 162 -19.04 3.21 2.68
N ILE A 163 -17.85 3.71 2.32
CA ILE A 163 -17.28 3.55 0.99
C ILE A 163 -16.61 2.17 0.89
N PRO A 164 -17.00 1.29 -0.06
CA PRO A 164 -16.32 0.01 -0.24
C PRO A 164 -14.82 0.19 -0.52
N GLY A 165 -13.98 -0.66 0.06
CA GLY A 165 -12.53 -0.61 -0.11
C GLY A 165 -12.12 -0.73 -1.58
N GLU A 166 -12.73 -1.68 -2.30
CA GLU A 166 -12.57 -1.92 -3.74
C GLU A 166 -12.78 -0.66 -4.58
N VAL A 167 -13.73 0.19 -4.15
CA VAL A 167 -14.06 1.43 -4.87
C VAL A 167 -13.00 2.48 -4.57
N ILE A 168 -12.78 2.83 -3.31
CA ILE A 168 -11.90 3.95 -2.96
C ILE A 168 -10.43 3.68 -3.28
N LEU A 169 -9.99 2.42 -3.17
CA LEU A 169 -8.63 2.00 -3.53
C LEU A 169 -8.42 1.87 -5.04
N GLY A 170 -9.50 1.85 -5.82
CA GLY A 170 -9.46 1.68 -7.27
C GLY A 170 -8.78 2.84 -7.99
N LYS A 171 -8.45 2.59 -9.26
CA LYS A 171 -7.72 3.52 -10.13
C LYS A 171 -8.36 4.91 -10.20
N ASP A 172 -9.69 4.96 -10.30
CA ASP A 172 -10.42 6.21 -10.47
C ASP A 172 -10.35 7.17 -9.27
N TYR A 173 -9.88 6.69 -8.11
CA TYR A 173 -9.84 7.46 -6.88
C TYR A 173 -8.44 7.49 -6.25
N SER A 174 -7.83 6.32 -6.03
CA SER A 174 -6.55 6.24 -5.33
C SER A 174 -5.33 6.21 -6.25
N SER A 175 -5.45 6.37 -7.56
CA SER A 175 -4.27 6.62 -8.41
C SER A 175 -3.91 8.11 -8.41
N ALA A 176 -2.71 8.48 -8.89
CA ALA A 176 -2.34 9.88 -9.04
C ALA A 176 -3.33 10.64 -9.93
N SER A 177 -3.69 10.06 -11.08
CA SER A 177 -4.68 10.66 -11.98
C SER A 177 -6.10 10.65 -11.40
N GLY A 178 -6.50 9.58 -10.69
CA GLY A 178 -7.79 9.50 -10.00
C GLY A 178 -7.96 10.56 -8.91
N TRP A 179 -6.99 10.65 -8.00
CA TRP A 179 -7.02 11.66 -6.93
C TRP A 179 -6.95 13.08 -7.48
N SER A 180 -6.15 13.33 -8.52
CA SER A 180 -6.07 14.65 -9.17
C SER A 180 -7.43 15.12 -9.71
N LYS A 181 -8.20 14.23 -10.35
CA LYS A 181 -9.57 14.54 -10.80
C LYS A 181 -10.50 14.87 -9.64
N VAL A 182 -10.41 14.12 -8.53
CA VAL A 182 -11.20 14.40 -7.32
C VAL A 182 -10.85 15.77 -6.75
N LYS A 183 -9.55 16.08 -6.65
CA LYS A 183 -9.08 17.36 -6.14
C LYS A 183 -9.54 18.53 -7.02
N GLN A 184 -9.50 18.37 -8.34
CA GLN A 184 -10.04 19.37 -9.27
C GLN A 184 -11.54 19.57 -9.06
N TRP A 185 -12.32 18.48 -8.93
CA TRP A 185 -13.76 18.57 -8.67
C TRP A 185 -14.07 19.33 -7.37
N LEU A 186 -13.29 19.11 -6.31
CA LEU A 186 -13.44 19.83 -5.04
C LEU A 186 -13.16 21.33 -5.22
N ALA A 187 -12.08 21.67 -5.92
CA ALA A 187 -11.71 23.05 -6.23
C ALA A 187 -12.80 23.75 -7.06
N ASP A 188 -13.32 23.11 -8.10
CA ASP A 188 -14.39 23.65 -8.96
C ASP A 188 -15.71 23.89 -8.20
N LYS A 189 -15.93 23.16 -7.11
CA LYS A 189 -17.07 23.35 -6.19
C LYS A 189 -16.79 24.35 -5.07
N GLY A 190 -15.62 24.98 -5.05
CA GLY A 190 -15.21 25.91 -3.98
C GLY A 190 -15.01 25.22 -2.63
N ILE A 191 -14.77 23.90 -2.61
CA ILE A 191 -14.58 23.10 -1.40
C ILE A 191 -13.08 22.98 -1.14
N ILE A 192 -12.54 23.97 -0.44
CA ILE A 192 -11.13 23.98 -0.02
C ILE A 192 -11.11 23.80 1.50
N GLU A 193 -11.05 22.55 1.94
CA GLU A 193 -10.92 22.20 3.35
C GLU A 193 -9.50 21.69 3.61
N GLN A 194 -8.82 22.26 4.60
CA GLN A 194 -7.48 21.80 4.97
C GLN A 194 -7.58 20.43 5.65
N PRO A 195 -6.76 19.44 5.28
CA PRO A 195 -6.71 18.19 6.01
C PRO A 195 -6.26 18.47 7.46
N PRO A 196 -6.70 17.64 8.43
CA PRO A 196 -6.16 17.71 9.79
C PRO A 196 -4.63 17.68 9.74
N LYS A 197 -3.96 18.61 10.43
CA LYS A 197 -2.49 18.68 10.47
C LYS A 197 -1.90 17.30 10.79
N GLN A 198 -1.09 16.73 9.90
CA GLN A 198 -0.44 15.45 10.15
C GLN A 198 0.92 15.31 9.47
N GLY A 199 1.91 14.81 10.22
CA GLY A 199 3.29 14.58 9.79
C GLY A 199 3.48 13.23 9.14
N GLY A 200 3.23 13.17 7.83
CA GLY A 200 3.61 12.04 6.97
C GLY A 200 4.38 12.60 5.78
N SER A 201 5.71 12.54 5.85
CA SER A 201 6.58 12.90 4.74
C SER A 201 6.69 11.71 3.79
N CYS A 202 6.40 11.93 2.50
CA CYS A 202 6.92 11.07 1.44
C CYS A 202 8.41 11.40 1.26
N GLY A 203 9.26 10.85 2.12
CA GLY A 203 10.70 11.02 2.03
C GLY A 203 11.44 10.22 3.09
N VAL A 204 12.47 9.50 2.65
CA VAL A 204 13.64 9.15 3.45
C VAL A 204 14.72 10.17 3.11
#